data_AF-A0AA39MKF3-F1
#
_entry.id   AF-A0AA39MKF3-F1
#
_cell.length_a   1.000
_cell.length_b   1.000
_cell.length_c   1.000
_cell.angle_alpha   90.00
_cell.angle_beta   90.00
_cell.angle_gamma   90.00
#
_symmetry.space_group_name_H-M   'P 1'
#
loop_
_entity.id
_entity.type
_entity.pdbx_description
1 polymer ?
#
loop_
_entity_poly.entity_id
_entity_poly.type
_entity_poly.pdbx_seq_one_letter_code
_entity_poly.pdbx_strand_id
1 'polypeptide(L)'
;MHPEVEKIRSIVDDVSFTSGSFKTKREQCLLYYRCNPEDSAARVINLAHPTDAELNMLAEACKPAPFGRDSEEVLDDTYRKALKLDTILFATILDLQMTKILDQIRVDLMDGYLSTENESDLSFTN
;
A
#
# COMPACT_ATOMS: atom_id res chain seq x y z
N MET A 1 31.23 4.01 -3.31
CA MET A 1 29.76 3.85 -3.40
C MET A 1 29.39 2.64 -2.55
N HIS A 2 28.30 2.66 -1.77
CA HIS A 2 27.99 1.56 -0.85
C HIS A 2 27.45 0.35 -1.64
N PRO A 3 28.06 -0.85 -1.55
CA PRO A 3 27.65 -2.02 -2.34
C PRO A 3 26.17 -2.38 -2.18
N GLU A 4 25.63 -2.18 -0.98
CA GLU A 4 24.21 -2.42 -0.66
C GLU A 4 23.27 -1.51 -1.47
N VAL A 5 23.68 -0.26 -1.70
CA VAL A 5 22.87 0.72 -2.45
C VAL A 5 22.77 0.34 -3.93
N GLU A 6 23.81 -0.27 -4.50
CA GLU A 6 23.84 -0.68 -5.90
C GLU A 6 23.00 -1.94 -6.15
N LYS A 7 22.99 -2.88 -5.19
CA LYS A 7 22.13 -4.07 -5.26
C LYS A 7 20.65 -3.76 -5.03
N ILE A 8 20.32 -2.87 -4.09
CA ILE A 8 18.92 -2.40 -3.93
C ILE A 8 18.41 -1.84 -5.26
N ARG A 9 19.22 -1.03 -5.96
CA ARG A 9 18.87 -0.51 -7.28
C ARG A 9 18.64 -1.64 -8.29
N SER A 10 19.56 -2.60 -8.37
CA SER A 10 19.42 -3.75 -9.27
C SER A 10 18.18 -4.62 -9.00
N ILE A 11 17.80 -4.85 -7.73
CA ILE A 11 16.61 -5.64 -7.38
C ILE A 11 15.34 -4.88 -7.78
N VAL A 12 15.27 -3.60 -7.46
CA VAL A 12 14.14 -2.73 -7.84
C VAL A 12 13.95 -2.68 -9.36
N ASP A 13 15.06 -2.69 -10.12
CA ASP A 13 15.04 -2.66 -11.58
C ASP A 13 14.60 -4.01 -12.22
N ASP A 14 14.78 -5.16 -11.52
CA ASP A 14 14.52 -6.50 -12.06
C ASP A 14 13.16 -7.10 -11.65
N VAL A 15 12.69 -6.84 -10.42
CA VAL A 15 11.37 -7.29 -9.91
C VAL A 15 10.89 -6.29 -8.85
N SER A 16 9.61 -5.93 -8.77
CA SER A 16 9.00 -5.70 -7.43
C SER A 16 7.50 -5.39 -7.44
N PHE A 17 6.67 -6.41 -7.61
CA PHE A 17 5.36 -6.41 -6.94
C PHE A 17 5.32 -7.60 -6.00
N THR A 18 5.42 -7.33 -4.69
CA THR A 18 5.08 -8.30 -3.66
C THR A 18 3.65 -8.02 -3.21
N SER A 19 2.85 -9.07 -3.01
CA SER A 19 1.48 -8.95 -2.54
C SER A 19 1.23 -9.99 -1.47
N GLY A 20 0.46 -9.62 -0.46
CA GLY A 20 0.12 -10.52 0.63
C GLY A 20 -1.02 -9.96 1.47
N SER A 21 -1.48 -10.79 2.40
CA SER A 21 -2.54 -10.43 3.35
C SER A 21 -1.97 -10.36 4.75
N PHE A 22 -2.23 -9.28 5.46
CA PHE A 22 -1.81 -9.10 6.85
C PHE A 22 -3.03 -9.09 7.76
N LYS A 23 -3.02 -9.92 8.81
CA LYS A 23 -4.03 -9.86 9.86
C LYS A 23 -3.73 -8.65 10.75
N THR A 24 -4.60 -7.66 10.71
CA THR A 24 -4.51 -6.46 11.54
C THR A 24 -5.60 -6.44 12.62
N LYS A 25 -5.43 -5.60 13.63
CA LYS A 25 -6.46 -5.37 14.65
C LYS A 25 -7.55 -4.45 14.09
N ARG A 26 -8.79 -4.59 14.57
CA ARG A 26 -9.94 -3.81 14.05
C ARG A 26 -9.78 -2.32 14.28
N GLU A 27 -9.06 -1.94 15.32
CA GLU A 27 -8.76 -0.55 15.65
C GLU A 27 -7.85 0.07 14.58
N GLN A 28 -7.05 -0.71 13.86
CA GLN A 28 -6.20 -0.20 12.78
C GLN A 28 -6.93 -0.12 11.42
N CYS A 29 -8.17 -0.61 11.34
CA CYS A 29 -9.01 -0.54 10.12
C CYS A 29 -9.78 0.79 9.99
N LEU A 30 -9.36 1.84 10.71
CA LEU A 30 -9.99 3.16 10.62
C LEU A 30 -9.46 3.92 9.39
N LEU A 31 -10.41 4.41 8.60
CA LEU A 31 -10.17 5.33 7.49
C LEU A 31 -10.81 6.67 7.84
N TYR A 32 -9.97 7.70 7.92
CA TYR A 32 -10.39 9.09 8.07
C TYR A 32 -10.49 9.70 6.68
N TYR A 33 -11.57 10.42 6.42
CA TYR A 33 -11.77 11.06 5.13
C TYR A 33 -12.54 12.37 5.23
N ARG A 34 -12.31 13.25 4.26
CA ARG A 34 -13.09 14.47 4.03
C ARG A 34 -13.79 14.37 2.68
N CYS A 35 -15.00 14.92 2.59
CA CYS A 35 -15.72 14.98 1.32
C CYS A 35 -15.15 16.08 0.42
N ASN A 36 -14.74 17.20 1.03
CA ASN A 36 -14.11 18.33 0.35
C ASN A 36 -12.81 18.77 1.03
N PRO A 37 -11.85 19.33 0.29
CA PRO A 37 -10.61 19.88 0.85
C PRO A 37 -10.83 21.00 1.88
N GLU A 38 -11.92 21.76 1.72
CA GLU A 38 -12.30 22.89 2.57
C GLU A 38 -13.06 22.45 3.83
N ASP A 39 -13.43 21.18 3.95
CA ASP A 39 -14.13 20.67 5.13
C ASP A 39 -13.21 20.78 6.35
N SER A 40 -13.71 21.44 7.40
CA SER A 40 -13.02 21.60 8.68
C SER A 40 -13.07 20.33 9.54
N ALA A 41 -14.03 19.43 9.27
CA ALA A 41 -14.22 18.18 9.99
C ALA A 41 -13.97 16.98 9.08
N ALA A 42 -13.26 15.98 9.60
CA ALA A 42 -13.12 14.68 8.97
C ALA A 42 -14.19 13.71 9.48
N ARG A 43 -14.62 12.81 8.60
CA ARG A 43 -15.41 11.63 8.92
C ARG A 43 -14.48 10.45 9.19
N VAL A 44 -14.98 9.45 9.89
CA VAL A 44 -14.26 8.21 10.16
C VAL A 44 -15.18 7.02 9.88
N ILE A 45 -14.62 5.98 9.26
CA ILE A 45 -15.28 4.69 9.05
C ILE A 45 -14.36 3.57 9.54
N ASN A 46 -14.93 2.57 10.20
CA ASN A 46 -14.21 1.33 10.51
C ASN A 46 -14.47 0.30 9.40
N LEU A 47 -13.45 0.06 8.57
CA LEU A 47 -13.53 -0.85 7.43
C LEU A 47 -13.71 -2.33 7.84
N ALA A 48 -13.49 -2.68 9.12
CA ALA A 48 -13.73 -4.03 9.59
C ALA A 48 -15.22 -4.36 9.78
N HIS A 49 -16.06 -3.34 10.04
CA HIS A 49 -17.50 -3.49 10.31
C HIS A 49 -18.29 -2.23 9.88
N PRO A 50 -18.26 -1.85 8.59
CA PRO A 50 -18.97 -0.67 8.14
C PRO A 50 -20.47 -0.97 8.00
N THR A 51 -21.30 0.06 8.21
CA THR A 51 -22.72 0.03 7.82
C THR A 51 -22.88 0.41 6.35
N ASP A 52 -23.97 -0.02 5.71
CA ASP A 52 -24.27 0.34 4.31
C ASP A 52 -24.35 1.87 4.11
N ALA A 53 -24.89 2.59 5.10
CA ALA A 53 -24.95 4.05 5.06
C ALA A 53 -23.55 4.69 5.08
N GLU A 54 -22.63 4.18 5.89
CA GLU A 54 -21.24 4.66 5.93
C GLU A 54 -20.48 4.33 4.64
N LEU A 55 -20.73 3.16 4.04
CA LEU A 55 -20.16 2.80 2.74
C LEU A 55 -20.67 3.72 1.62
N ASN A 56 -21.96 4.03 1.62
CA ASN A 56 -22.53 4.97 0.64
C ASN A 56 -21.93 6.37 0.79
N MET A 57 -21.80 6.88 2.02
CA MET A 57 -21.15 8.17 2.27
C MET A 57 -19.67 8.17 1.86
N LEU A 58 -18.95 7.06 2.10
CA LEU A 58 -17.57 6.91 1.67
C LEU A 58 -17.47 6.91 0.13
N ALA A 59 -18.39 6.22 -0.54
CA ALA A 59 -18.46 6.19 -2.01
C ALA A 59 -18.70 7.60 -2.57
N GLU A 60 -19.61 8.38 -1.99
CA GLU A 60 -19.86 9.78 -2.38
C GLU A 60 -18.63 10.67 -2.18
N ALA A 61 -17.81 10.42 -1.16
CA ALA A 61 -16.57 11.16 -0.92
C ALA A 61 -15.46 10.82 -1.92
N CYS A 62 -15.53 9.65 -2.57
CA CYS A 62 -14.56 9.26 -3.58
C CYS A 62 -14.92 9.96 -4.90
N LYS A 63 -14.09 10.92 -5.32
CA LYS A 63 -14.35 11.70 -6.54
C LYS A 63 -14.39 10.79 -7.77
N PRO A 64 -15.21 11.12 -8.78
CA PRO A 64 -15.09 10.50 -10.09
C PRO A 64 -13.64 10.57 -10.58
N ALA A 65 -13.15 9.49 -11.21
CA ALA A 65 -11.81 9.44 -11.79
C ALA A 65 -11.92 9.76 -13.29
N PRO A 66 -11.94 11.04 -13.71
CA PRO A 66 -12.12 11.38 -15.11
C PRO A 66 -10.97 10.82 -15.96
N PHE A 67 -11.29 10.40 -17.17
CA PHE A 67 -10.32 10.09 -18.20
C PHE A 67 -10.04 11.33 -19.04
N GLY A 68 -8.76 11.58 -19.35
CA GLY A 68 -8.38 12.66 -20.25
C GLY A 68 -8.35 12.19 -21.70
N ARG A 69 -9.26 12.71 -22.53
CA ARG A 69 -9.02 12.90 -23.96
C ARG A 69 -9.21 14.39 -24.27
N ASP A 70 -8.10 15.09 -24.46
CA ASP A 70 -8.04 16.46 -25.00
C ASP A 70 -9.05 17.50 -24.46
N SER A 71 -9.30 17.48 -23.14
CA SER A 71 -10.11 18.45 -22.37
C SER A 71 -11.58 18.08 -22.09
N GLU A 72 -12.02 16.85 -22.38
CA GLU A 72 -13.36 16.38 -21.99
C GLU A 72 -13.29 15.31 -20.88
N GLU A 73 -13.98 15.56 -19.76
CA GLU A 73 -14.18 14.58 -18.68
C GLU A 73 -15.25 13.56 -19.11
N VAL A 74 -14.84 12.51 -19.83
CA VAL A 74 -15.76 11.43 -20.18
C VAL A 74 -15.78 10.39 -19.06
N LEU A 75 -16.91 10.29 -18.36
CA LEU A 75 -17.20 9.20 -17.43
C LEU A 75 -17.75 8.01 -18.23
N ASP A 76 -16.93 6.97 -18.43
CA ASP A 76 -17.39 5.71 -19.01
C ASP A 76 -17.59 4.67 -17.91
N ASP A 77 -18.85 4.49 -17.50
CA ASP A 77 -19.28 3.53 -16.48
C ASP A 77 -19.00 2.06 -16.86
N THR A 78 -18.68 1.78 -18.13
CA THR A 78 -18.31 0.44 -18.60
C THR A 78 -16.81 0.15 -18.48
N TYR A 79 -15.97 1.18 -18.28
CA TYR A 79 -14.52 1.06 -18.34
C TYR A 79 -13.81 1.14 -16.97
N ARG A 80 -14.31 1.93 -15.99
CA ARG A 80 -13.80 1.89 -14.59
C ARG A 80 -14.89 2.12 -13.56
N LYS A 81 -15.13 1.09 -12.73
CA LYS A 81 -15.97 1.18 -11.51
C LYS A 81 -15.24 1.76 -10.29
N ALA A 82 -13.93 1.98 -10.39
CA ALA A 82 -13.10 2.43 -9.28
C ALA A 82 -13.07 3.97 -9.22
N LEU A 83 -13.44 4.53 -8.07
CA LEU A 83 -13.40 5.97 -7.78
C LEU A 83 -12.00 6.39 -7.31
N LYS A 84 -11.68 7.68 -7.43
CA LYS A 84 -10.37 8.23 -7.03
C LYS A 84 -10.35 8.54 -5.54
N LEU A 85 -9.35 7.99 -4.84
CA LEU A 85 -8.97 8.40 -3.49
C LEU A 85 -7.89 9.47 -3.59
N ASP A 86 -8.21 10.71 -3.22
CA ASP A 86 -7.25 11.81 -3.21
C ASP A 86 -6.46 11.81 -1.89
N THR A 87 -5.14 11.63 -1.95
CA THR A 87 -4.30 11.46 -0.73
C THR A 87 -4.37 12.63 0.24
N ILE A 88 -4.83 13.82 -0.17
CA ILE A 88 -5.04 14.97 0.72
C ILE A 88 -6.35 14.89 1.53
N LEU A 89 -7.27 14.03 1.10
CA LEU A 89 -8.61 13.86 1.68
C LEU A 89 -8.71 12.61 2.53
N PHE A 90 -7.82 11.63 2.36
CA PHE A 90 -7.88 10.33 3.02
C PHE A 90 -6.64 10.07 3.87
N ALA A 91 -6.84 9.52 5.06
CA ALA A 91 -5.77 9.06 5.93
C ALA A 91 -6.18 7.78 6.65
N THR A 92 -5.21 6.90 6.89
CA THR A 92 -5.39 5.70 7.72
C THR A 92 -4.43 5.77 8.90
N ILE A 93 -4.81 5.11 9.99
CA ILE A 93 -3.94 4.94 11.16
C ILE A 93 -3.21 3.60 11.13
N LEU A 94 -3.20 2.91 9.99
CA LEU A 94 -2.42 1.70 9.79
C LEU A 94 -0.94 1.99 10.04
N ASP A 95 -0.46 1.57 11.19
CA ASP A 95 0.95 1.68 11.56
C ASP A 95 1.73 0.49 11.00
N LEU A 96 2.45 0.72 9.91
CA LEU A 96 3.29 -0.28 9.26
C LEU A 96 4.42 -0.80 10.16
N GLN A 97 4.94 -0.01 11.11
CA GLN A 97 5.97 -0.46 12.05
C GLN A 97 5.44 -1.52 13.01
N MET A 98 4.14 -1.44 13.33
CA MET A 98 3.46 -2.44 14.15
C MET A 98 3.01 -3.66 13.37
N THR A 99 3.26 -3.69 12.06
CA THR A 99 3.08 -4.86 11.21
C THR A 99 4.41 -5.56 10.95
N LYS A 100 4.36 -6.82 10.55
CA LYS A 100 5.54 -7.54 10.03
C LYS A 100 5.85 -7.23 8.57
N ILE A 101 5.12 -6.29 7.94
CA ILE A 101 5.27 -6.00 6.51
C ILE A 101 6.66 -5.40 6.24
N LEU A 102 7.13 -4.47 7.07
CA LEU A 102 8.46 -3.87 6.90
C LEU A 102 9.59 -4.86 7.13
N ASP A 103 9.41 -5.78 8.08
CA ASP A 103 10.38 -6.86 8.30
C ASP A 103 10.41 -7.82 7.11
N GLN A 104 9.25 -8.17 6.54
CA GLN A 104 9.18 -8.99 5.34
C GLN A 104 9.79 -8.28 4.13
N ILE A 105 9.55 -6.98 3.94
CA ILE A 105 10.18 -6.18 2.88
C ILE A 105 11.71 -6.18 3.05
N ARG A 106 12.20 -6.04 4.29
CA ARG A 106 13.64 -6.14 4.58
C ARG A 106 14.17 -7.53 4.21
N VAL A 107 13.50 -8.60 4.62
CA VAL A 107 13.85 -9.97 4.25
C VAL A 107 13.84 -10.15 2.73
N ASP A 108 12.80 -9.73 2.03
CA ASP A 108 12.70 -9.91 0.58
C ASP A 108 13.78 -9.11 -0.18
N LEU A 109 14.13 -7.91 0.31
CA LEU A 109 15.17 -7.07 -0.28
C LEU A 109 16.59 -7.47 0.15
N MET A 110 16.75 -8.06 1.34
CA MET A 110 18.05 -8.31 1.98
C MET A 110 18.40 -9.79 2.15
N ASP A 111 17.49 -10.72 2.42
CA ASP A 111 17.79 -12.16 2.67
C ASP A 111 18.21 -12.93 1.41
N GLY A 112 18.14 -12.31 0.22
CA GLY A 112 19.01 -12.68 -0.90
C GLY A 112 20.52 -12.46 -0.63
N TYR A 113 20.93 -12.09 0.59
CA TYR A 113 22.32 -12.05 1.07
C TYR A 113 22.67 -13.13 2.10
N LEU A 114 21.73 -13.61 2.93
CA LEU A 114 22.09 -14.47 4.07
C LEU A 114 22.13 -15.98 3.74
N SER A 115 21.85 -16.36 2.50
CA SER A 115 21.93 -17.74 2.03
C SER A 115 23.23 -18.10 1.28
N THR A 116 24.23 -17.20 1.23
CA THR A 116 25.52 -17.47 0.56
C THR A 116 26.74 -17.50 1.47
N GLU A 117 26.56 -17.56 2.78
CA GLU A 117 27.66 -17.76 3.73
C GLU A 117 27.25 -18.82 4.77
N ASN A 118 27.37 -20.10 4.42
CA ASN A 118 27.64 -21.23 5.37
C ASN A 118 27.56 -22.62 4.69
N GLU A 119 28.20 -22.82 3.52
CA GLU A 119 28.35 -24.19 2.98
C GLU A 119 29.70 -24.49 2.33
N SER A 120 30.79 -23.82 2.73
CA SER A 120 32.12 -24.07 2.14
C SER A 120 33.28 -24.27 3.12
N ASP A 121 33.04 -24.63 4.39
CA ASP A 121 34.15 -24.81 5.36
C ASP A 121 34.09 -26.09 6.20
N LEU A 122 33.54 -27.17 5.65
CA LEU A 122 33.72 -28.53 6.20
C LEU A 122 34.11 -29.52 5.10
N SER A 123 35.22 -29.25 4.41
CA SER A 123 35.99 -30.29 3.73
C SER A 123 37.49 -30.08 3.97
N PHE A 124 37.96 -30.52 5.13
CA PHE A 124 39.36 -30.92 5.27
C PHE A 124 39.42 -32.43 5.41
N THR A 125 39.85 -33.08 4.32
CA THR A 125 40.39 -34.43 4.30
C THR A 125 41.66 -34.50 5.14
N ASN A 126 41.71 -35.44 6.08
CA ASN A 126 42.68 -36.54 6.11
C ASN A 126 42.25 -37.61 7.10
#